data_AF-A0A924N1R8-F1
#
_entry.id   AF-A0A924N1R8-F1
#
_cell.length_a   1.000
_cell.length_b   1.000
_cell.length_c   1.000
_cell.angle_alpha   90.00
_cell.angle_beta   90.00
_cell.angle_gamma   90.00
#
_symmetry.space_group_name_H-M   'P 1'
#
loop_
_entity.id
_entity.type
_entity.pdbx_description
1 polymer ?
#
loop_
_entity_poly.entity_id
_entity_poly.type
_entity_poly.pdbx_seq_one_letter_code
_entity_poly.pdbx_strand_id
1 'polypeptide(L)'
;MLDGRPPVGACHHQKMIVVDDALAFCGGGDIGPDRWDTPQHLGDGPRREKTRRDNKDFDSRHEVMGLVDGEAAANLGELFRDRWRRATGETLQPCPPVKSPRWPGPIPPAFHDITAGISRTGAAWKNYPQVRENEALHIASIRAAKACIYMENQYFTSPLIAAELAKRLKEAEGPEVILVSTEHSPSYFDQLTMDKTRLVFIQTLTSADRHGRLRVYSPVTGPWAAPSSSTPS
;
A
#
# COMPACT_ATOMS: atom_id res chain seq x y z
N MET A 1 21.70 2.09 2.54
CA MET A 1 21.20 1.00 1.67
C MET A 1 22.10 -0.21 1.88
N LEU A 2 21.54 -1.37 2.20
CA LEU A 2 22.29 -2.60 2.52
C LEU A 2 23.07 -3.17 1.31
N ASP A 3 22.73 -2.81 0.07
CA ASP A 3 23.34 -3.30 -1.18
C ASP A 3 24.30 -2.30 -1.85
N GLY A 4 24.75 -1.28 -1.10
CA GLY A 4 25.89 -0.42 -1.44
C GLY A 4 25.65 0.63 -2.54
N ARG A 5 24.74 0.42 -3.50
CA ARG A 5 24.20 1.40 -4.47
C ARG A 5 23.06 0.74 -5.26
N PRO A 6 21.78 1.11 -5.08
CA PRO A 6 20.73 0.76 -6.05
C PRO A 6 20.99 1.47 -7.40
N PRO A 7 20.25 1.13 -8.47
CA PRO A 7 20.17 2.00 -9.65
C PRO A 7 19.93 3.45 -9.23
N VAL A 8 20.58 4.40 -9.90
CA VAL A 8 20.46 5.84 -9.57
C VAL A 8 18.98 6.25 -9.63
N GLY A 9 18.49 6.87 -8.54
CA GLY A 9 17.09 7.29 -8.42
C GLY A 9 16.11 6.21 -7.93
N ALA A 10 16.57 4.98 -7.67
CA ALA A 10 15.74 3.91 -7.12
C ALA A 10 15.89 3.77 -5.59
N CYS A 11 14.84 3.26 -4.95
CA CYS A 11 14.85 2.87 -3.55
C CYS A 11 14.29 1.46 -3.35
N HIS A 12 14.61 0.86 -2.21
CA HIS A 12 13.93 -0.35 -1.75
C HIS A 12 12.67 0.07 -0.99
N HIS A 13 11.50 -0.07 -1.61
CA HIS A 13 10.24 0.38 -1.03
C HIS A 13 9.36 -0.76 -0.47
N GLN A 14 9.89 -1.98 -0.40
CA GLN A 14 9.20 -3.12 0.19
C GLN A 14 9.19 -3.00 1.72
N LYS A 15 8.01 -3.12 2.34
CA LYS A 15 7.85 -3.26 3.78
C LYS A 15 7.30 -4.64 4.09
N MET A 16 8.08 -5.43 4.82
CA MET A 16 7.65 -6.75 5.27
C MET A 16 8.31 -7.14 6.59
N ILE A 17 7.63 -7.99 7.35
CA ILE A 17 8.16 -8.67 8.53
C ILE A 17 7.88 -10.15 8.31
N VAL A 18 8.89 -11.01 8.47
CA VAL A 18 8.74 -12.47 8.39
C VAL A 18 9.17 -13.06 9.73
N VAL A 19 8.33 -13.92 10.31
CA VAL A 19 8.58 -14.59 11.60
C VAL A 19 8.59 -16.09 11.34
N ASP A 20 9.75 -16.72 11.59
CA ASP A 20 9.98 -18.16 11.49
C ASP A 20 9.54 -18.82 10.16
N ASP A 21 9.51 -18.06 9.06
CA ASP A 21 8.92 -18.46 7.77
C ASP A 21 7.45 -18.93 7.84
N ALA A 22 6.77 -18.67 8.96
CA ALA A 22 5.44 -19.20 9.26
C ALA A 22 4.36 -18.12 9.32
N LEU A 23 4.74 -16.87 9.62
CA LEU A 23 3.88 -15.70 9.56
C LEU A 23 4.62 -14.57 8.85
N ALA A 24 3.90 -13.79 8.06
CA ALA A 24 4.46 -12.61 7.44
C ALA A 24 3.46 -11.46 7.34
N PHE A 25 3.99 -10.25 7.53
CA PHE A 25 3.31 -8.99 7.28
C PHE A 25 3.86 -8.39 5.99
N CYS A 26 3.01 -7.89 5.10
CA CYS A 26 3.41 -7.19 3.88
C CYS A 26 2.38 -6.12 3.50
N GLY A 27 2.82 -4.90 3.19
CA GLY A 27 1.91 -3.83 2.81
C GLY A 27 2.57 -2.45 2.76
N GLY A 28 1.76 -1.40 3.01
CA GLY A 28 2.17 0.00 2.84
C GLY A 28 2.96 0.60 4.01
N GLY A 29 2.79 0.06 5.22
CA GLY A 29 3.32 0.66 6.44
C GLY A 29 4.78 0.35 6.73
N ASP A 30 5.58 1.40 6.91
CA ASP A 30 6.93 1.30 7.46
C ASP A 30 6.88 1.13 8.99
N ILE A 31 7.95 0.59 9.57
CA ILE A 31 8.16 0.67 11.02
C ILE A 31 8.79 2.03 11.31
N GLY A 32 7.97 3.00 11.68
CA GLY A 32 8.39 4.38 11.91
C GLY A 32 7.52 5.13 12.94
N PRO A 33 8.02 6.23 13.51
CA PRO A 33 7.31 6.97 14.56
C PRO A 33 6.05 7.68 14.06
N ASP A 34 5.95 7.94 12.76
CA ASP A 34 4.85 8.67 12.12
C ASP A 34 3.86 7.76 11.39
N ARG A 35 3.79 6.49 11.79
CA ARG A 35 2.96 5.44 11.14
C ARG A 35 1.81 4.94 12.02
N TRP A 36 1.88 5.18 13.33
CA TRP A 36 0.81 4.76 14.24
C TRP A 36 -0.46 5.61 14.05
N ASP A 37 -1.60 4.96 13.83
CA ASP A 37 -2.92 5.59 13.87
C ASP A 37 -4.00 4.55 14.22
N THR A 38 -5.24 5.00 14.36
CA THR A 38 -6.45 4.19 14.52
C THR A 38 -7.44 4.51 13.41
N PRO A 39 -8.41 3.62 13.09
CA PRO A 39 -9.39 3.88 12.03
C PRO A 39 -10.21 5.16 12.22
N GLN A 40 -10.27 5.71 13.44
CA GLN A 40 -10.97 6.96 13.74
C GLN A 40 -10.19 8.20 13.27
N HIS A 41 -8.87 8.10 13.06
CA HIS A 41 -8.00 9.18 12.60
C HIS A 41 -8.15 10.51 13.38
N LEU A 42 -8.39 10.43 14.70
CA LEU A 42 -8.67 11.56 15.58
C LEU A 42 -7.50 12.55 15.61
N GLY A 43 -7.79 13.85 15.46
CA GLY A 43 -6.77 14.91 15.32
C GLY A 43 -5.74 15.00 16.44
N ASP A 44 -6.10 14.69 17.69
CA ASP A 44 -5.22 14.62 18.85
C ASP A 44 -4.93 13.16 19.23
N GLY A 45 -3.78 12.66 18.78
CA GLY A 45 -3.37 11.30 19.07
C GLY A 45 -2.30 11.30 20.14
N PRO A 46 -2.56 10.95 21.42
CA PRO A 46 -1.49 10.87 22.42
C PRO A 46 -0.40 9.86 22.05
N ARG A 47 -0.72 8.89 21.16
CA ARG A 47 0.25 7.94 20.59
C ARG A 47 0.94 8.43 19.31
N ARG A 48 0.58 9.60 18.80
CA ARG A 48 1.16 10.28 17.63
C ARG A 48 1.98 11.51 18.03
N GLU A 49 2.19 11.73 19.32
CA GLU A 49 2.96 12.86 19.83
C GLU A 49 4.42 12.83 19.32
N LYS A 50 4.84 13.95 18.74
CA LYS A 50 6.21 14.21 18.32
C LYS A 50 7.06 14.54 19.54
N THR A 51 8.33 14.14 19.51
CA THR A 51 9.29 14.45 20.58
C THR A 51 9.74 15.92 20.62
N ARG A 52 9.32 16.76 19.65
CA ARG A 52 9.70 18.19 19.55
C ARG A 52 8.48 19.09 19.78
N ARG A 53 8.73 20.26 20.41
CA ARG A 53 7.73 21.13 21.06
C ARG A 53 6.87 21.94 20.07
N ASP A 54 7.18 21.96 18.79
CA ASP A 54 6.46 22.63 17.72
C ASP A 54 5.72 21.62 16.83
N ASN A 55 4.39 21.76 16.77
CA ASN A 55 3.44 20.79 16.19
C ASN A 55 3.40 19.44 16.92
N LYS A 56 2.51 19.36 17.92
CA LYS A 56 2.50 18.29 18.93
C LYS A 56 2.41 16.88 18.34
N ASP A 57 1.64 16.65 17.27
CA ASP A 57 1.37 15.29 16.78
C ASP A 57 1.79 15.10 15.30
N PHE A 58 2.09 13.86 14.90
CA PHE A 58 2.15 13.44 13.50
C PHE A 58 0.75 13.46 12.87
N ASP A 59 0.68 13.74 11.56
CA ASP A 59 -0.59 13.75 10.81
C ASP A 59 -1.25 12.36 10.80
N SER A 60 -2.54 12.31 10.45
CA SER A 60 -3.28 11.04 10.39
C SER A 60 -2.79 10.19 9.22
N ARG A 61 -2.76 8.88 9.44
CA ARG A 61 -2.22 7.90 8.51
C ARG A 61 -3.22 6.78 8.31
N HIS A 62 -3.66 6.61 7.07
CA HIS A 62 -4.37 5.43 6.64
C HIS A 62 -3.41 4.52 5.88
N GLU A 63 -3.21 3.30 6.37
CA GLU A 63 -2.35 2.30 5.76
C GLU A 63 -2.98 0.92 5.87
N VAL A 64 -2.71 0.08 4.87
CA VAL A 64 -3.17 -1.31 4.84
C VAL A 64 -1.95 -2.24 4.86
N MET A 65 -2.03 -3.26 5.72
CA MET A 65 -1.05 -4.32 5.84
C MET A 65 -1.78 -5.67 5.76
N GLY A 66 -1.27 -6.57 4.92
CA GLY A 66 -1.69 -7.97 4.91
C GLY A 66 -0.89 -8.77 5.94
N LEU A 67 -1.57 -9.66 6.66
CA LEU A 67 -0.97 -10.70 7.48
C LEU A 67 -1.32 -12.04 6.88
N VAL A 68 -0.31 -12.86 6.61
CA VAL A 68 -0.45 -14.17 5.98
C VAL A 68 0.33 -15.22 6.75
N ASP A 69 -0.13 -16.46 6.68
CA ASP A 69 0.56 -17.65 7.18
C ASP A 69 0.87 -18.63 6.03
N GLY A 70 1.41 -19.80 6.39
CA GLY A 70 1.61 -20.91 5.45
C GLY A 70 2.60 -20.59 4.32
N GLU A 71 2.30 -21.09 3.12
CA GLU A 71 3.19 -20.98 1.95
C GLU A 71 3.47 -19.52 1.55
N ALA A 72 2.49 -18.63 1.72
CA ALA A 72 2.67 -17.21 1.42
C ALA A 72 3.71 -16.56 2.35
N ALA A 73 3.71 -16.92 3.64
CA ALA A 73 4.71 -16.45 4.60
C ALA A 73 6.10 -17.01 4.28
N ALA A 74 6.20 -18.30 3.96
CA ALA A 74 7.46 -18.94 3.57
C ALA A 74 8.06 -18.29 2.31
N ASN A 75 7.25 -18.02 1.30
CA ASN A 75 7.67 -17.38 0.06
C ASN A 75 8.13 -15.92 0.28
N LEU A 76 7.53 -15.19 1.22
CA LEU A 76 8.05 -13.87 1.65
C LEU A 76 9.40 -14.01 2.36
N GLY A 77 9.60 -15.06 3.16
CA GLY A 77 10.89 -15.39 3.76
C GLY A 77 11.97 -15.68 2.71
N GLU A 78 11.64 -16.43 1.67
CA GLU A 78 12.55 -16.66 0.54
C GLU A 78 12.91 -15.37 -0.19
N LEU A 79 11.94 -14.49 -0.44
CA LEU A 79 12.17 -13.17 -1.04
C LEU A 79 13.13 -12.33 -0.17
N PHE A 80 12.96 -12.34 1.16
CA PHE A 80 13.86 -11.67 2.07
C PHE A 80 15.29 -12.23 1.99
N ARG A 81 15.45 -13.55 2.07
CA ARG A 81 16.77 -14.20 2.01
C ARG A 81 17.48 -13.99 0.67
N ASP A 82 16.75 -14.05 -0.43
CA ASP A 82 17.29 -13.74 -1.76
C ASP A 82 17.81 -12.30 -1.81
N ARG A 83 17.05 -11.33 -1.27
CA ARG A 83 17.51 -9.95 -1.16
C ARG A 83 18.70 -9.78 -0.21
N TRP A 84 18.73 -10.49 0.92
CA TRP A 84 19.86 -10.48 1.84
C TRP A 84 21.13 -10.93 1.12
N ARG A 85 21.10 -12.10 0.48
CA ARG A 85 22.22 -12.64 -0.30
C ARG A 85 22.69 -11.68 -1.39
N ARG A 86 21.76 -11.01 -2.08
CA ARG A 86 22.10 -10.00 -3.12
C ARG A 86 22.83 -8.79 -2.55
N ALA A 87 22.46 -8.37 -1.34
CA ALA A 87 22.98 -7.19 -0.68
C ALA A 87 24.33 -7.46 0.02
N THR A 88 24.45 -8.59 0.72
CA THR A 88 25.56 -8.89 1.62
C THR A 88 26.50 -9.98 1.09
N GLY A 89 26.05 -10.81 0.16
CA GLY A 89 26.73 -12.04 -0.27
C GLY A 89 26.53 -13.24 0.66
N GLU A 90 25.91 -13.04 1.82
CA GLU A 90 25.67 -14.10 2.81
C GLU A 90 24.42 -14.92 2.47
N THR A 91 24.49 -16.23 2.68
CA THR A 91 23.32 -17.11 2.53
C THR A 91 22.74 -17.45 3.89
N LEU A 92 21.58 -16.87 4.20
CA LEU A 92 20.78 -17.25 5.36
C LEU A 92 20.02 -18.56 5.07
N GLN A 93 19.98 -19.46 6.05
CA GLN A 93 19.22 -20.70 5.97
C GLN A 93 17.73 -20.44 6.26
N PRO A 94 16.81 -21.24 5.67
CA PRO A 94 15.39 -21.18 6.02
C PRO A 94 15.17 -21.61 7.48
N CYS A 95 14.08 -21.13 8.08
CA CYS A 95 13.68 -21.53 9.41
C CYS A 95 13.11 -22.97 9.41
N PRO A 96 13.26 -23.74 10.50
CA PRO A 96 12.56 -25.01 10.66
C PRO A 96 11.04 -24.82 10.53
N PRO A 97 10.30 -25.73 9.89
CA PRO A 97 8.86 -25.59 9.73
C PRO A 97 8.12 -25.51 11.07
N VAL A 98 7.24 -24.51 11.20
CA VAL A 98 6.36 -24.36 12.36
C VAL A 98 5.01 -25.00 12.05
N LYS A 99 4.65 -26.09 12.75
CA LYS A 99 3.41 -26.85 12.48
C LYS A 99 2.12 -26.10 12.81
N SER A 100 2.17 -25.15 13.73
CA SER A 100 0.98 -24.40 14.20
C SER A 100 1.40 -23.00 14.64
N PRO A 101 1.71 -22.09 13.70
CA PRO A 101 2.03 -20.71 14.04
C PRO A 101 0.85 -20.08 14.77
N ARG A 102 1.14 -19.32 15.83
CA ARG A 102 0.10 -18.62 16.57
C ARG A 102 -0.25 -17.34 15.84
N TRP A 103 -1.48 -17.27 15.31
CA TRP A 103 -1.99 -16.04 14.72
C TRP A 103 -1.87 -14.88 15.73
N PRO A 104 -1.20 -13.78 15.36
CA PRO A 104 -0.90 -12.71 16.29
C PRO A 104 -2.14 -11.87 16.61
N GLY A 105 -2.38 -11.68 17.90
CA GLY A 105 -3.43 -10.77 18.38
C GLY A 105 -4.85 -11.31 18.22
N PRO A 106 -5.86 -10.50 18.54
CA PRO A 106 -7.27 -10.91 18.58
C PRO A 106 -8.00 -10.81 17.24
N ILE A 107 -7.32 -10.40 16.16
CA ILE A 107 -7.97 -10.11 14.87
C ILE A 107 -8.08 -11.43 14.10
N PRO A 108 -9.29 -11.96 13.82
CA PRO A 108 -9.42 -13.20 13.05
C PRO A 108 -9.01 -13.00 11.58
N PRO A 109 -8.56 -14.05 10.88
CA PRO A 109 -8.30 -13.98 9.45
C PRO A 109 -9.56 -13.58 8.68
N ALA A 110 -9.43 -12.62 7.76
CA ALA A 110 -10.53 -12.21 6.88
C ALA A 110 -10.85 -13.28 5.82
N PHE A 111 -9.86 -14.13 5.50
CA PHE A 111 -9.95 -15.19 4.52
C PHE A 111 -9.29 -16.45 5.07
N HIS A 112 -9.82 -17.61 4.69
CA HIS A 112 -9.28 -18.92 5.03
C HIS A 112 -9.14 -19.74 3.75
N ASP A 113 -8.13 -20.60 3.67
CA ASP A 113 -7.92 -21.55 2.57
C ASP A 113 -7.93 -20.92 1.16
N ILE A 114 -7.25 -19.77 1.02
CA ILE A 114 -7.12 -19.07 -0.26
C ILE A 114 -5.76 -19.29 -0.90
N THR A 115 -5.71 -19.23 -2.22
CA THR A 115 -4.44 -19.10 -2.95
C THR A 115 -3.97 -17.66 -2.88
N ALA A 116 -2.77 -17.44 -2.34
CA ALA A 116 -2.13 -16.14 -2.28
C ALA A 116 -0.89 -16.12 -3.19
N GLY A 117 -0.84 -15.16 -4.11
CA GLY A 117 0.31 -14.92 -4.97
C GLY A 117 1.11 -13.71 -4.50
N ILE A 118 2.44 -13.78 -4.60
CA ILE A 118 3.33 -12.63 -4.38
C ILE A 118 3.66 -12.02 -5.73
N SER A 119 3.44 -10.73 -5.88
CA SER A 119 3.88 -9.95 -7.04
C SER A 119 4.93 -8.93 -6.62
N ARG A 120 5.93 -8.70 -7.48
CA ARG A 120 7.08 -7.84 -7.21
C ARG A 120 7.27 -6.78 -8.30
N THR A 121 8.01 -5.73 -7.93
CA THR A 121 8.63 -4.79 -8.86
C THR A 121 10.11 -4.75 -8.56
N GLY A 122 10.94 -4.85 -9.60
CA GLY A 122 12.39 -4.75 -9.49
C GLY A 122 12.98 -4.14 -10.75
N ALA A 123 13.86 -3.16 -10.60
CA ALA A 123 14.65 -2.66 -11.71
C ALA A 123 15.69 -3.71 -12.15
N ALA A 124 16.05 -3.71 -13.44
CA ALA A 124 17.22 -4.44 -13.88
C ALA A 124 18.45 -3.90 -13.16
N TRP A 125 19.24 -4.78 -12.54
CA TRP A 125 20.41 -4.40 -11.77
C TRP A 125 21.47 -5.49 -11.74
N LYS A 126 22.69 -5.16 -12.15
CA LYS A 126 23.78 -6.13 -12.34
C LYS A 126 23.30 -7.30 -13.21
N ASN A 127 23.35 -8.53 -12.69
CA ASN A 127 22.93 -9.74 -13.38
C ASN A 127 21.44 -10.10 -13.14
N TYR A 128 20.68 -9.23 -12.46
CA TYR A 128 19.28 -9.46 -12.16
C TYR A 128 18.38 -8.74 -13.18
N PRO A 129 17.47 -9.45 -13.85
CA PRO A 129 16.57 -8.86 -14.83
C PRO A 129 15.51 -7.98 -14.15
N GLN A 130 14.88 -7.12 -14.95
CA GLN A 130 13.72 -6.36 -14.51
C GLN A 130 12.56 -7.29 -14.15
N VAL A 131 11.81 -6.93 -13.11
CA VAL A 131 10.59 -7.61 -12.68
C VAL A 131 9.43 -6.61 -12.69
N ARG A 132 8.34 -6.95 -13.39
CA ARG A 132 7.13 -6.11 -13.58
C ARG A 132 5.83 -6.84 -13.17
N GLU A 133 5.92 -7.75 -12.22
CA GLU A 133 4.78 -8.61 -11.81
C GLU A 133 3.63 -7.78 -11.21
N ASN A 134 3.93 -6.74 -10.40
CA ASN A 134 2.88 -5.86 -9.86
C ASN A 134 2.08 -5.17 -10.97
N GLU A 135 2.76 -4.65 -12.00
CA GLU A 135 2.09 -4.00 -13.13
C GLU A 135 1.19 -4.99 -13.88
N ALA A 136 1.74 -6.18 -14.19
CA ALA A 136 0.99 -7.23 -14.88
C ALA A 136 -0.26 -7.66 -14.07
N LEU A 137 -0.12 -7.84 -12.75
CA LEU A 137 -1.22 -8.17 -11.86
C LEU A 137 -2.31 -7.10 -11.87
N HIS A 138 -1.96 -5.82 -11.71
CA HIS A 138 -2.94 -4.74 -11.71
C HIS A 138 -3.71 -4.65 -13.04
N ILE A 139 -3.00 -4.76 -14.18
CA ILE A 139 -3.64 -4.77 -15.51
C ILE A 139 -4.59 -5.96 -15.64
N ALA A 140 -4.16 -7.15 -15.23
CA ALA A 140 -5.00 -8.34 -15.27
C ALA A 140 -6.25 -8.20 -14.39
N SER A 141 -6.11 -7.70 -13.17
CA SER A 141 -7.20 -7.47 -12.22
C SER A 141 -8.22 -6.45 -12.75
N ILE A 142 -7.76 -5.33 -13.33
CA ILE A 142 -8.63 -4.32 -13.94
C ILE A 142 -9.43 -4.90 -15.10
N ARG A 143 -8.77 -5.68 -15.97
CA ARG A 143 -9.43 -6.32 -17.12
C ARG A 143 -10.45 -7.37 -16.69
N ALA A 144 -10.16 -8.11 -15.63
CA ALA A 144 -11.03 -9.18 -15.12
C ALA A 144 -12.21 -8.67 -14.28
N ALA A 145 -12.12 -7.45 -13.73
CA ALA A 145 -13.15 -6.88 -12.87
C ALA A 145 -14.50 -6.75 -13.60
N LYS A 146 -15.56 -7.24 -12.95
CA LYS A 146 -16.93 -7.27 -13.52
C LYS A 146 -17.85 -6.20 -12.93
N ALA A 147 -17.77 -5.96 -11.63
CA ALA A 147 -18.73 -5.12 -10.91
C ALA A 147 -18.13 -3.84 -10.36
N CYS A 148 -16.98 -3.93 -9.67
CA CYS A 148 -16.37 -2.79 -9.01
C CYS A 148 -14.84 -2.91 -8.99
N ILE A 149 -14.16 -1.79 -9.15
CA ILE A 149 -12.74 -1.60 -8.92
C ILE A 149 -12.61 -0.52 -7.84
N TYR A 150 -12.19 -0.93 -6.65
CA TYR A 150 -11.87 -0.02 -5.55
C TYR A 150 -10.37 0.11 -5.40
N MET A 151 -9.86 1.35 -5.40
CA MET A 151 -8.43 1.62 -5.27
C MET A 151 -8.19 2.75 -4.27
N GLU A 152 -7.47 2.42 -3.21
CA GLU A 152 -6.83 3.39 -2.33
C GLU A 152 -5.36 3.51 -2.71
N ASN A 153 -4.91 4.71 -3.04
CA ASN A 153 -3.49 4.89 -3.36
C ASN A 153 -3.00 6.32 -3.09
N GLN A 154 -1.82 6.40 -2.50
CA GLN A 154 -1.12 7.68 -2.25
C GLN A 154 -0.81 8.41 -3.56
N TYR A 155 -0.42 7.68 -4.61
CA TYR A 155 -0.08 8.28 -5.91
C TYR A 155 -0.80 7.58 -7.06
N PHE A 156 -1.70 8.30 -7.73
CA PHE A 156 -2.31 7.82 -8.98
C PHE A 156 -1.61 8.45 -10.20
N THR A 157 -0.51 7.82 -10.63
CA THR A 157 0.41 8.41 -11.62
C THR A 157 0.85 7.46 -12.74
N SER A 158 0.23 6.29 -12.89
CA SER A 158 0.55 5.36 -13.99
C SER A 158 -0.35 5.58 -15.21
N PRO A 159 0.19 5.99 -16.37
CA PRO A 159 -0.60 6.14 -17.60
C PRO A 159 -1.15 4.80 -18.10
N LEU A 160 -0.44 3.69 -17.87
CA LEU A 160 -0.90 2.36 -18.24
C LEU A 160 -2.15 1.96 -17.45
N ILE A 161 -2.13 2.16 -16.12
CA ILE A 161 -3.28 1.87 -15.27
C ILE A 161 -4.46 2.80 -15.60
N ALA A 162 -4.21 4.09 -15.80
CA ALA A 162 -5.25 5.04 -16.22
C ALA A 162 -5.88 4.63 -17.56
N ALA A 163 -5.08 4.19 -18.52
CA ALA A 163 -5.59 3.72 -19.81
C ALA A 163 -6.45 2.46 -19.70
N GLU A 164 -6.07 1.48 -18.87
CA GLU A 164 -6.88 0.28 -18.65
C GLU A 164 -8.19 0.58 -17.93
N LEU A 165 -8.18 1.45 -16.91
CA LEU A 165 -9.40 1.92 -16.26
C LEU A 165 -10.32 2.68 -17.22
N ALA A 166 -9.75 3.57 -18.06
CA ALA A 166 -10.50 4.31 -19.07
C ALA A 166 -11.15 3.37 -20.11
N LYS A 167 -10.53 2.24 -20.45
CA LYS A 167 -11.15 1.22 -21.31
C LYS A 167 -12.37 0.62 -20.61
N ARG A 168 -12.21 0.18 -19.35
CA ARG A 168 -13.31 -0.42 -18.57
C ARG A 168 -14.49 0.54 -18.40
N LEU A 169 -14.23 1.82 -18.15
CA LEU A 169 -15.27 2.86 -18.00
C LEU A 169 -16.09 3.11 -19.27
N LYS A 170 -15.54 2.86 -20.47
CA LYS A 170 -16.25 3.05 -21.75
C LYS A 170 -17.23 1.94 -22.09
N GLU A 171 -17.03 0.74 -21.56
CA GLU A 171 -17.84 -0.44 -21.88
C GLU A 171 -19.26 -0.30 -21.33
N ALA A 172 -20.30 -0.68 -22.06
CA ALA A 172 -21.69 -0.52 -21.57
C ALA A 172 -21.91 -1.20 -20.21
N GLU A 173 -21.46 -2.45 -20.07
CA GLU A 173 -21.56 -3.25 -18.84
C GLU A 173 -20.22 -3.32 -18.07
N GLY A 174 -19.42 -2.25 -18.13
CA GLY A 174 -18.20 -2.09 -17.33
C GLY A 174 -18.44 -1.91 -15.82
N PRO A 175 -17.39 -2.06 -14.99
CA PRO A 175 -17.48 -1.95 -13.54
C PRO A 175 -17.57 -0.48 -13.10
N GLU A 176 -18.03 -0.29 -11.86
CA GLU A 176 -17.80 0.94 -11.12
C GLU A 176 -16.30 1.11 -10.82
N VAL A 177 -15.80 2.35 -10.87
CA VAL A 177 -14.41 2.66 -10.52
C VAL A 177 -14.41 3.69 -9.40
N ILE A 178 -13.94 3.28 -8.23
CA ILE A 178 -13.85 4.13 -7.03
C ILE A 178 -12.38 4.35 -6.72
N LEU A 179 -11.93 5.60 -6.81
CA LEU A 179 -10.57 6.01 -6.53
C LEU A 179 -10.54 6.87 -5.27
N VAL A 180 -9.82 6.43 -4.25
CA VAL A 180 -9.52 7.21 -3.04
C VAL A 180 -8.04 7.58 -3.07
N SER A 181 -7.73 8.86 -3.07
CA SER A 181 -6.35 9.34 -3.11
C SER A 181 -6.20 10.68 -2.40
N THR A 182 -5.07 10.90 -1.73
CA THR A 182 -4.79 12.11 -0.93
C THR A 182 -4.89 13.37 -1.77
N GLU A 183 -5.65 14.39 -1.36
CA GLU A 183 -5.81 15.67 -2.08
C GLU A 183 -4.46 16.32 -2.45
N HIS A 184 -3.47 16.23 -1.56
CA HIS A 184 -2.10 16.70 -1.76
C HIS A 184 -1.08 15.64 -1.37
N SER A 185 0.05 15.57 -2.08
CA SER A 185 1.19 14.76 -1.60
C SER A 185 1.83 15.41 -0.35
N PRO A 186 2.27 14.63 0.66
CA PRO A 186 2.93 15.17 1.86
C PRO A 186 4.29 15.84 1.60
N SER A 187 4.91 15.63 0.43
CA SER A 187 6.19 16.26 0.06
C SER A 187 5.99 17.37 -0.98
N TYR A 188 6.62 18.52 -0.77
CA TYR A 188 6.60 19.66 -1.70
C TYR A 188 7.10 19.31 -3.11
N PHE A 189 8.09 18.41 -3.22
CA PHE A 189 8.60 17.93 -4.52
C PHE A 189 7.59 17.08 -5.28
N ASP A 190 6.81 16.28 -4.57
CA ASP A 190 5.79 15.44 -5.17
C ASP A 190 4.60 16.28 -5.63
N GLN A 191 4.23 17.34 -4.90
CA GLN A 191 3.14 18.25 -5.28
C GLN A 191 3.39 18.89 -6.66
N LEU A 192 4.61 19.36 -6.93
CA LEU A 192 4.94 20.05 -8.19
C LEU A 192 4.84 19.17 -9.44
N THR A 193 5.01 17.85 -9.30
CA THR A 193 5.15 16.93 -10.43
C THR A 193 4.01 15.91 -10.52
N MET A 194 3.56 15.39 -9.38
CA MET A 194 2.57 14.33 -9.32
C MET A 194 1.13 14.85 -9.30
N ASP A 195 0.86 16.03 -8.71
CA ASP A 195 -0.50 16.57 -8.67
C ASP A 195 -1.00 16.93 -10.08
N LYS A 196 -0.13 17.52 -10.93
CA LYS A 196 -0.45 17.77 -12.34
C LYS A 196 -0.74 16.48 -13.11
N THR A 197 0.08 15.46 -12.88
CA THR A 197 -0.07 14.15 -13.54
C THR A 197 -1.38 13.47 -13.11
N ARG A 198 -1.70 13.51 -11.82
CA ARG A 198 -2.95 13.00 -11.27
C ARG A 198 -4.16 13.71 -11.86
N LEU A 199 -4.14 15.04 -11.95
CA LEU A 199 -5.24 15.82 -12.54
C LEU A 199 -5.48 15.41 -14.00
N VAL A 200 -4.43 15.25 -14.79
CA VAL A 200 -4.54 14.77 -16.19
C VAL A 200 -5.19 13.39 -16.26
N PHE A 201 -4.83 12.47 -15.36
CA PHE A 201 -5.43 11.13 -15.37
C PHE A 201 -6.87 11.12 -14.86
N ILE A 202 -7.21 11.91 -13.83
CA ILE A 202 -8.61 12.06 -13.40
C ILE A 202 -9.43 12.62 -14.57
N GLN A 203 -8.97 13.67 -15.24
CA GLN A 203 -9.65 14.22 -16.42
C GLN A 203 -9.82 13.19 -17.54
N THR A 204 -8.80 12.36 -17.76
CA THR A 204 -8.86 11.26 -18.75
C THR A 204 -9.95 10.25 -18.39
N LEU A 205 -10.04 9.86 -17.12
CA LEU A 205 -11.06 8.93 -16.65
C LEU A 205 -12.46 9.55 -16.71
N THR A 206 -12.63 10.79 -16.26
CA THR A 206 -13.90 11.53 -16.34
C THR A 206 -14.38 11.64 -17.78
N SER A 207 -13.48 11.90 -18.72
CA SER A 207 -13.81 11.99 -20.16
C SER A 207 -14.16 10.63 -20.77
N ALA A 208 -13.64 9.53 -20.20
CA ALA A 208 -13.92 8.18 -20.66
C ALA A 208 -15.22 7.61 -20.08
N ASP A 209 -15.65 8.10 -18.92
CA ASP A 209 -16.82 7.61 -18.20
C ASP A 209 -18.14 8.11 -18.82
N ARG A 210 -18.58 7.43 -19.87
CA ARG A 210 -19.85 7.72 -20.56
C ARG A 210 -21.09 7.30 -19.78
N HIS A 211 -20.91 6.53 -18.70
CA HIS A 211 -21.98 5.84 -17.99
C HIS A 211 -22.11 6.29 -16.53
N GLY A 212 -21.32 7.27 -16.08
CA GLY A 212 -21.42 7.85 -14.73
C GLY A 212 -20.98 6.90 -13.61
N ARG A 213 -19.98 6.05 -13.86
CA ARG A 213 -19.49 5.01 -12.95
C ARG A 213 -18.18 5.34 -12.23
N LEU A 214 -17.56 6.47 -12.55
CA LEU A 214 -16.36 6.95 -11.88
C LEU A 214 -16.73 7.73 -10.61
N ARG A 215 -16.11 7.35 -9.49
CA ARG A 215 -16.16 8.10 -8.23
C ARG A 215 -14.75 8.37 -7.74
N VAL A 216 -14.44 9.63 -7.44
CA VAL A 216 -13.11 10.04 -6.93
C VAL A 216 -13.28 10.75 -5.61
N TYR A 217 -12.58 10.29 -4.58
CA TYR A 217 -12.66 10.80 -3.22
C TYR A 217 -11.26 11.11 -2.68
N SER A 218 -11.21 12.01 -1.70
CA SER A 218 -10.04 12.21 -0.83
C SER A 218 -10.48 11.99 0.61
N PRO A 219 -9.68 11.28 1.44
CA PRO A 219 -9.95 11.19 2.86
C PRO A 219 -9.82 12.57 3.52
N VAL A 220 -10.67 12.83 4.50
CA VAL A 220 -10.63 14.03 5.35
C VAL A 220 -10.70 13.61 6.82
N THR A 221 -9.94 14.27 7.67
CA THR A 221 -10.03 14.10 9.13
C THR A 221 -10.95 15.16 9.71
N GLY A 222 -11.91 14.76 10.56
CA GLY A 222 -12.79 15.72 11.23
C GLY A 222 -12.05 16.55 12.29
N PRO A 223 -12.53 17.78 12.62
CA PRO A 223 -12.03 18.52 13.78
C PRO A 223 -12.37 17.78 15.09
N TRP A 224 -11.52 17.92 16.10
CA TRP A 224 -11.78 17.44 17.47
C TRP A 224 -13.05 18.08 18.03
N ALA A 225 -14.09 17.30 18.26
CA ALA A 225 -15.17 17.69 19.15
C ALA A 225 -14.78 17.26 20.57
N ALA A 226 -14.35 18.21 21.41
CA ALA A 226 -14.14 17.93 22.81
C ALA A 226 -15.42 17.32 23.41
N PRO A 227 -15.35 16.24 24.20
CA PRO A 227 -16.53 15.72 24.88
C PRO A 227 -17.11 16.85 25.74
N SER A 228 -18.37 17.22 25.48
CA SER A 228 -19.08 18.21 26.29
C SER A 228 -19.13 17.70 27.73
N SER A 229 -18.43 18.38 28.64
CA SER A 229 -18.58 18.17 30.07
C SER A 229 -19.97 18.68 30.50
N SER A 230 -20.99 17.88 30.24
CA SER A 230 -22.26 17.97 30.95
C SER A 230 -22.14 17.08 32.17
N THR A 231 -21.63 17.64 33.26
CA THR A 231 -21.83 17.09 34.59
C THR A 231 -23.34 17.14 34.87
N PRO A 232 -24.01 16.03 35.22
CA PRO A 232 -25.37 16.10 35.70
C PRO A 232 -25.39 16.87 37.02
N SER A 233 -26.34 17.81 37.15
CA SER A 233 -26.66 18.50 38.39
C SER A 233 -27.61 17.67 39.25
#